data_AF-A0A1H3TKH0-F1
#
_entry.id   AF-A0A1H3TKH0-F1
#
_cell.length_a   1.000
_cell.length_b   1.000
_cell.length_c   1.000
_cell.angle_alpha   90.00
_cell.angle_beta   90.00
_cell.angle_gamma   90.00
#
_symmetry.space_group_name_H-M   'P 1'
#
loop_
_entity.id
_entity.type
_entity.pdbx_description
1 polymer ?
#
loop_
_entity_poly.entity_id
_entity_poly.type
_entity_poly.pdbx_seq_one_letter_code
_entity_poly.pdbx_strand_id
1 'polypeptide(L)' 'MTRPPVPPFSFDDAVTKVRMAEDGWNERDPTKVALAYRPDTHWRNRSQFLNGRAEVEAFLT' A
#
# COMPACT_ATOMS: atom_id res chain seq x y z
N MET A 1 11.50 -4.81 -6.90
CA MET A 1 10.68 -5.45 -7.95
C MET A 1 9.50 -4.56 -8.29
N THR A 2 9.09 -4.52 -9.55
CA THR A 2 7.86 -3.85 -10.01
C THR A 2 6.65 -4.72 -9.65
N ARG A 3 5.60 -4.12 -9.08
CA ARG A 3 4.36 -4.81 -8.69
C ARG A 3 3.24 -4.41 -9.66
N PRO A 4 2.97 -5.21 -10.72
CA PRO A 4 1.88 -4.92 -11.63
C PRO A 4 0.52 -4.99 -10.92
N PRO A 5 -0.51 -4.33 -11.47
CA PRO A 5 -0.45 -3.43 -12.62
C PRO A 5 0.34 -2.14 -12.30
N VAL A 6 0.95 -1.54 -13.33
CA VAL A 6 1.76 -0.31 -13.27
C VAL A 6 1.14 0.79 -14.13
N PRO A 7 1.29 2.08 -13.77
CA PRO A 7 0.70 3.17 -14.54
C PRO A 7 1.37 3.36 -15.92
N PRO A 8 0.66 3.99 -16.89
CA PRO A 8 -0.72 4.46 -16.81
C PRO A 8 -1.73 3.30 -16.79
N PHE A 9 -2.79 3.43 -16.01
CA PHE A 9 -3.79 2.37 -15.83
C PHE A 9 -4.95 2.51 -16.82
N SER A 10 -5.41 1.39 -17.40
CA SER A 10 -6.78 1.28 -17.90
C SER A 10 -7.79 1.16 -16.76
N PHE A 11 -9.09 1.20 -17.05
CA PHE A 11 -10.13 0.95 -16.04
C PHE A 11 -9.96 -0.44 -15.41
N ASP A 12 -9.76 -1.48 -16.22
CA ASP A 12 -9.59 -2.85 -15.75
C ASP A 12 -8.32 -3.02 -14.92
N ASP A 13 -7.23 -2.35 -15.31
CA ASP A 13 -5.99 -2.35 -14.51
C ASP A 13 -6.20 -1.65 -13.16
N ALA A 14 -6.94 -0.55 -13.12
CA ALA A 14 -7.23 0.17 -11.88
C ALA A 14 -8.12 -0.67 -10.95
N VAL A 15 -9.16 -1.34 -11.48
CA VAL A 15 -10.01 -2.27 -10.72
C VAL A 15 -9.16 -3.40 -10.14
N THR A 16 -8.29 -3.99 -10.96
CA THR A 16 -7.36 -5.04 -10.52
C THR A 16 -6.41 -4.53 -9.43
N LYS A 17 -5.86 -3.32 -9.60
CA LYS A 17 -4.96 -2.71 -8.60
C LYS A 17 -5.63 -2.54 -7.24
N VAL A 18 -6.88 -2.06 -7.26
CA VAL A 18 -7.66 -1.81 -6.04
C VAL A 18 -8.05 -3.13 -5.37
N ARG A 19 -8.47 -4.14 -6.15
CA ARG A 19 -8.80 -5.47 -5.62
C ARG A 19 -7.60 -6.10 -4.90
N MET A 20 -6.42 -6.11 -5.54
CA MET A 20 -5.20 -6.63 -4.93
C MET A 20 -4.79 -5.87 -3.66
N ALA A 21 -5.06 -4.56 -3.60
CA ALA A 21 -4.85 -3.80 -2.37
C ALA A 21 -5.85 -4.23 -1.29
N GLU A 22 -7.15 -4.29 -1.61
CA GLU A 22 -8.20 -4.73 -0.69
C GLU A 22 -7.89 -6.11 -0.08
N ASP A 23 -7.49 -7.07 -0.92
CA ASP A 23 -7.11 -8.42 -0.48
C ASP A 23 -5.95 -8.37 0.54
N GLY A 24 -4.90 -7.60 0.23
CA GLY A 24 -3.76 -7.42 1.14
C GLY A 24 -4.12 -6.74 2.46
N TRP A 25 -5.03 -5.77 2.45
CA TRP A 25 -5.52 -5.12 3.67
C TRP A 25 -6.40 -6.05 4.52
N ASN A 26 -7.22 -6.91 3.90
CA ASN A 26 -8.08 -7.87 4.60
C ASN A 26 -7.31 -8.95 5.38
N GLU A 27 -6.09 -9.29 4.94
CA GLU A 27 -5.21 -10.21 5.65
C GLU A 27 -4.81 -9.68 7.04
N ARG A 28 -4.83 -8.35 7.24
CA ARG A 28 -4.41 -7.68 8.49
C ARG A 28 -2.98 -8.06 8.90
N ASP A 29 -2.10 -8.22 7.91
CA ASP A 29 -0.66 -8.45 8.08
C ASP A 29 0.10 -7.13 7.79
N PRO A 30 0.62 -6.45 8.83
CA PRO A 30 1.31 -5.16 8.69
C PRO A 30 2.48 -5.21 7.71
N THR A 31 3.31 -6.27 7.78
CA THR A 31 4.48 -6.43 6.94
C THR A 31 4.08 -6.57 5.47
N LYS A 32 3.06 -7.39 5.17
CA LYS A 32 2.56 -7.55 3.80
C LYS A 32 1.94 -6.28 3.24
N VAL A 33 1.14 -5.57 4.04
CA VAL A 33 0.55 -4.28 3.64
C VAL A 33 1.66 -3.26 3.38
N ALA A 34 2.66 -3.15 4.24
CA ALA A 34 3.75 -2.19 4.10
C ALA A 34 4.58 -2.40 2.82
N LEU A 35 4.79 -3.64 2.39
CA LEU A 35 5.52 -3.97 1.14
C LEU A 35 4.86 -3.41 -0.13
N ALA A 36 3.58 -3.03 -0.06
CA ALA A 36 2.87 -2.36 -1.14
C ALA A 36 3.43 -0.96 -1.47
N TYR A 37 4.16 -0.37 -0.53
CA TYR A 37 4.64 1.01 -0.55
C TYR A 37 6.16 1.06 -0.67
N ARG A 38 6.66 2.15 -1.25
CA ARG A 38 8.10 2.38 -1.38
C ARG A 38 8.73 2.59 0.01
N PRO A 39 10.03 2.30 0.18
CA PRO A 39 10.73 2.53 1.44
C PRO A 39 10.60 3.98 1.96
N ASP A 40 10.51 4.96 1.06
CA ASP A 40 10.38 6.40 1.28
C ASP A 40 8.93 6.91 1.15
N THR A 41 7.93 6.07 1.37
CA THR A 41 6.51 6.47 1.27
C THR A 41 6.14 7.55 2.29
N HIS A 42 5.33 8.52 1.88
CA HIS A 42 4.76 9.52 2.78
C HIS A 42 3.25 9.31 2.90
N TRP A 43 2.74 9.12 4.11
CA TRP A 43 1.32 8.96 4.37
C TRP A 43 0.77 10.09 5.21
N ARG A 44 -0.51 10.37 4.97
CA ARG A 44 -1.38 11.01 5.94
C ARG A 44 -2.56 10.07 6.20
N ASN A 45 -2.62 9.46 7.37
CA ASN A 45 -3.76 8.68 7.81
C ASN A 45 -4.52 9.48 8.88
N ARG A 46 -5.72 9.97 8.55
CA ARG A 46 -6.50 10.89 9.39
C ARG A 46 -5.67 12.13 9.77
N SER A 47 -5.32 12.27 11.05
CA SER A 47 -4.50 13.36 11.62
C SER A 47 -3.03 12.98 11.83
N GLN A 48 -2.62 11.75 11.48
CA GLN A 48 -1.26 11.27 11.63
C GLN A 48 -0.51 11.31 10.30
N PHE A 49 0.78 11.62 10.38
CA PHE A 49 1.70 11.66 9.26
C PHE A 49 2.81 10.63 9.49
N LEU A 50 3.13 9.85 8.47
CA LEU A 50 4.13 8.78 8.53
C LEU A 50 5.12 8.99 7.38
N ASN A 51 6.42 8.92 7.69
CA ASN A 51 7.53 9.14 6.79
C ASN A 51 8.38 7.87 6.69
N GLY A 52 8.08 7.07 5.68
CA GLY A 52 8.78 5.84 5.37
C GLY A 52 7.98 4.60 5.71
N ARG A 53 8.34 3.50 5.04
CA ARG A 53 7.64 2.21 5.17
C ARG A 53 7.71 1.63 6.59
N ALA A 54 8.79 1.88 7.32
CA ALA A 54 8.95 1.39 8.68
C ALA A 54 7.92 2.00 9.63
N GLU A 55 7.65 3.31 9.51
CA GLU A 55 6.60 3.98 10.31
C GLU A 55 5.20 3.49 9.92
N VAL A 56 4.98 3.22 8.64
CA VAL A 56 3.73 2.60 8.15
C VAL A 56 3.51 1.22 8.76
N GLU A 57 4.52 0.35 8.73
CA GLU A 57 4.42 -1.01 9.29
C GLU A 57 4.14 -0.97 10.80
N ALA A 58 4.83 -0.10 11.53
CA ALA A 58 4.60 0.10 12.97
C ALA A 58 3.21 0.64 13.29
N PHE A 59 2.67 1.55 12.46
CA PHE A 59 1.33 2.10 12.62
C PHE A 59 0.20 1.06 12.43
N LEU A 60 0.45 0.01 11.65
CA LEU A 60 -0.54 -1.02 11.34
C LEU A 60 -0.62 -2.16 12.39
N THR A 61 0.24 -2.13 13.40
CA THR A 61 0.28 -3.10 14.53
C THR A 61 -0.53 -2.58 15.71
#